data_AF-A0A1Y2W4G4-F1
#
_entry.id   AF-A0A1Y2W4G4-F1
#
_cell.length_a   1.000
_cell.length_b   1.000
_cell.length_c   1.000
_cell.angle_alpha   90.00
_cell.angle_beta   90.00
_cell.angle_gamma   90.00
#
_symmetry.space_group_name_H-M   'P 1'
#
loop_
_entity.id
_entity.type
_entity.pdbx_description
1 polymer ?
#
loop_
_entity_poly.entity_id
_entity_poly.type
_entity_poly.pdbx_seq_one_letter_code
_entity_poly.pdbx_strand_id
1 'polypeptide(L)'
;MSDSSADVKPQCGGDGEAGEYDLALHTIGLFLVMGASIFGAGFPLAAKKISWLKVPEKVFFACKHFGTGVLIATAFVHLLPTAWLNLSNPCLPDIFIKDYPPLPGVIMMASLFILFCIEMWMNNKMGGHSHGGATGFEQPKPVMVPVPPRHQRTDTQDSTDSSDSTDSDSIPYEKTMAQQMYEQGYPGAELDLPASEMPPWFVVFYEQYVRQRLELVNMIKASSTIQPEDSKQEVVVAEKPMWDEEGQPVDPLVYKKMSMDITLLEGGILFHSVFVGMTVSITIEGFVILLVAILFHQMFEGLGLGSRIAAVPYPKGSYRPWLLVFAFGTTAPLGQAIGLIAHNSYDPNSAFGLIIVGIFNSISSGLLIYAALVDLLAEDFLSEESRETMTMKQKKIAFCWLLLGAAGMSIVGAFA
;
A
#
# COMPACT_ATOMS: atom_id res chain seq x y z
N MET A 1 36.22 50.88 12.99
CA MET A 1 36.84 49.55 12.96
C MET A 1 35.78 48.55 12.57
N SER A 2 35.81 48.10 11.31
CA SER A 2 35.00 47.00 10.78
C SER A 2 35.71 45.70 11.12
N ASP A 3 35.21 44.98 12.13
CA ASP A 3 35.72 43.66 12.47
C ASP A 3 35.32 42.70 11.35
N SER A 4 36.28 42.44 10.46
CA SER A 4 36.16 41.49 9.36
C SER A 4 36.66 40.16 9.90
N SER A 5 35.88 39.56 10.77
CA SER A 5 36.00 38.13 11.06
C SER A 5 35.59 37.43 9.76
N ALA A 6 36.58 37.07 8.95
CA ALA A 6 36.38 36.20 7.81
C ALA A 6 35.56 34.99 8.29
N ASP A 7 34.45 34.71 7.61
CA ASP A 7 33.57 33.58 7.84
C ASP A 7 34.32 32.28 7.48
N VAL A 8 35.29 31.90 8.31
CA VAL A 8 36.08 30.68 8.13
C VAL A 8 35.19 29.53 8.56
N LYS A 9 34.63 28.83 7.57
CA LYS A 9 33.82 27.64 7.81
C LYS A 9 34.63 26.58 8.57
N PRO A 10 34.01 25.85 9.51
CA PRO A 10 34.66 24.72 10.15
C PRO A 10 35.00 23.67 9.09
N GLN A 11 36.14 23.00 9.25
CA GLN A 11 36.54 21.91 8.36
C GLN A 11 35.63 20.70 8.60
N CYS A 12 35.14 20.09 7.51
CA CYS A 12 34.44 18.80 7.62
C CYS A 12 35.46 17.68 7.81
N GLY A 13 35.16 16.76 8.73
CA GLY A 13 36.00 15.60 9.03
C GLY A 13 37.28 15.94 9.80
N GLY A 14 37.94 14.90 10.30
CA GLY A 14 39.22 15.00 11.03
C GLY A 14 39.15 14.71 12.54
N ASP A 15 37.95 14.66 13.12
CA ASP A 15 37.74 14.24 14.51
C ASP A 15 37.30 12.76 14.52
N GLY A 16 38.26 11.85 14.31
CA GLY A 16 38.01 10.43 14.56
C GLY A 16 37.72 10.20 16.04
N GLU A 17 36.75 9.35 16.37
CA GLU A 17 36.46 9.03 17.77
C GLU A 17 37.72 8.47 18.46
N ALA A 18 38.08 9.06 19.60
CA ALA A 18 39.26 8.66 20.35
C ALA A 18 38.95 7.40 21.18
N GLY A 19 39.41 6.23 20.74
CA GLY A 19 39.27 5.00 21.50
C GLY A 19 39.96 3.79 20.86
N GLU A 20 40.11 2.71 21.63
CA GLU A 20 40.64 1.46 21.12
C GLU A 20 39.54 0.71 20.34
N TYR A 21 39.77 0.48 19.05
CA TYR A 21 38.80 -0.19 18.19
C TYR A 21 38.83 -1.70 18.41
N ASP A 22 37.77 -2.26 19.01
CA ASP A 22 37.63 -3.71 19.20
C ASP A 22 36.97 -4.36 17.97
N LEU A 23 37.80 -4.85 17.04
CA LEU A 23 37.35 -5.55 15.84
C LEU A 23 36.51 -6.80 16.16
N ALA A 24 36.82 -7.51 17.24
CA ALA A 24 36.11 -8.74 17.60
C ALA A 24 34.68 -8.43 18.05
N LEU A 25 34.53 -7.38 18.86
CA LEU A 25 33.22 -6.92 19.33
C LEU A 25 32.32 -6.44 18.17
N HIS A 26 32.87 -5.67 17.23
CA HIS A 26 32.13 -5.25 16.04
C HIS A 26 31.76 -6.42 15.13
N THR A 27 32.66 -7.41 14.99
CA THR A 27 32.40 -8.63 14.22
C THR A 27 31.26 -9.45 14.85
N ILE A 28 31.23 -9.59 16.17
CA ILE A 28 30.10 -10.25 16.88
C ILE A 28 28.81 -9.45 16.68
N GLY A 29 28.88 -8.12 16.78
CA GLY A 29 27.76 -7.22 16.51
C GLY A 29 27.14 -7.44 15.14
N LEU A 30 27.96 -7.67 14.10
CA LEU A 30 27.49 -7.98 12.75
C LEU A 30 26.61 -9.23 12.71
N PHE A 31 27.07 -10.33 13.32
CA PHE A 31 26.28 -11.57 13.34
C PHE A 31 25.01 -11.44 14.17
N LEU A 32 25.03 -10.65 15.25
CA LEU A 32 23.85 -10.36 16.06
C LEU A 32 22.81 -9.55 15.25
N VAL A 33 23.24 -8.49 14.55
CA VAL A 33 22.36 -7.69 13.69
C VAL A 33 21.77 -8.54 12.57
N MET A 34 22.58 -9.37 11.91
CA MET A 34 22.10 -10.30 10.89
C MET A 34 21.02 -11.24 11.46
N GLY A 35 21.29 -11.87 12.61
CA GLY A 35 20.36 -12.78 13.27
C GLY A 35 19.05 -12.09 13.66
N ALA A 36 19.12 -10.90 14.28
CA ALA A 36 17.96 -10.12 14.67
C ALA A 36 17.12 -9.66 13.46
N SER A 37 17.77 -9.26 12.37
CA SER A 37 17.09 -8.83 11.13
C SER A 37 16.32 -9.97 10.48
N ILE A 38 16.99 -11.12 10.29
CA ILE A 38 16.38 -12.32 9.69
C ILE A 38 15.25 -12.83 10.58
N PHE A 39 15.43 -12.81 11.89
CA PHE A 39 14.38 -13.20 12.83
C PHE A 39 13.18 -12.26 12.77
N GLY A 40 13.40 -10.94 12.83
CA GLY A 40 12.35 -9.92 12.81
C GLY A 40 11.50 -9.99 11.54
N ALA A 41 12.13 -10.03 10.37
CA ALA A 41 11.42 -10.11 9.08
C ALA A 41 10.92 -11.51 8.73
N GLY A 42 11.66 -12.55 9.14
CA GLY A 42 11.30 -13.94 8.88
C GLY A 42 10.16 -14.44 9.76
N PHE A 43 9.99 -13.93 10.98
CA PHE A 43 8.98 -14.42 11.91
C PHE A 43 7.54 -14.29 11.39
N PRO A 44 7.05 -13.12 10.92
CA PRO A 44 5.70 -13.00 10.38
C PRO A 44 5.46 -13.86 9.12
N LEU A 45 6.48 -13.98 8.27
CA LEU A 45 6.42 -14.81 7.08
C LEU A 45 6.34 -16.30 7.43
N ALA A 46 7.22 -16.77 8.32
CA ALA A 46 7.24 -18.14 8.80
C ALA A 46 5.94 -18.49 9.55
N ALA A 47 5.40 -17.57 10.35
CA ALA A 47 4.14 -17.73 11.06
C ALA A 47 2.94 -17.95 10.11
N LYS A 48 2.95 -17.33 8.92
CA LYS A 48 1.91 -17.56 7.90
C LYS A 48 2.13 -18.86 7.12
N LYS A 49 3.39 -19.15 6.74
CA LYS A 49 3.71 -20.22 5.79
C LYS A 49 3.95 -21.60 6.42
N ILE A 50 4.36 -21.65 7.69
CA ILE A 50 4.70 -22.90 8.38
C ILE A 50 3.50 -23.35 9.21
N SER A 51 2.78 -24.36 8.72
CA SER A 51 1.55 -24.89 9.35
C SER A 51 1.72 -25.46 10.76
N TRP A 52 2.96 -25.74 11.20
CA TRP A 52 3.27 -26.16 12.58
C TRP A 52 3.31 -24.97 13.56
N LEU A 53 3.64 -23.77 13.09
CA LEU A 53 3.58 -22.52 13.84
C LEU A 53 2.17 -21.94 13.77
N LYS A 54 1.21 -22.54 14.51
CA LYS A 54 -0.16 -22.02 14.59
C LYS A 54 -0.21 -20.73 15.43
N VAL A 55 0.19 -19.62 14.83
CA VAL A 55 0.12 -18.30 15.47
C VAL A 55 -1.34 -17.80 15.42
N PRO A 56 -1.91 -17.34 16.55
CA PRO A 56 -3.27 -16.81 16.56
C PRO A 56 -3.43 -15.61 15.62
N GLU A 57 -4.56 -15.51 14.92
CA GLU A 57 -4.89 -14.37 14.02
C GLU A 57 -4.76 -13.00 14.71
N LYS A 58 -5.04 -12.95 16.03
CA LYS A 58 -4.89 -11.75 16.85
C LYS A 58 -3.44 -11.25 16.94
N VAL A 59 -2.47 -12.16 16.91
CA VAL A 59 -1.04 -11.81 16.94
C VAL A 59 -0.63 -11.26 15.58
N PHE A 60 -1.04 -11.90 14.49
CA PHE A 60 -0.79 -11.38 13.14
C PHE A 60 -1.40 -9.99 12.94
N PHE A 61 -2.63 -9.81 13.40
CA PHE A 61 -3.30 -8.51 13.43
C PHE A 61 -2.52 -7.45 14.22
N ALA A 62 -2.03 -7.80 15.42
CA ALA A 62 -1.22 -6.90 16.22
C ALA A 62 0.11 -6.55 15.53
N CYS A 63 0.86 -7.56 15.05
CA CYS A 63 2.13 -7.36 14.34
C CYS A 63 1.98 -6.52 13.08
N LYS A 64 0.91 -6.74 12.29
CA LYS A 64 0.61 -5.98 11.08
C LYS A 64 0.46 -4.48 11.38
N HIS A 65 -0.36 -4.11 12.36
CA HIS A 65 -0.62 -2.70 12.68
C HIS A 65 0.50 -2.05 13.49
N PHE A 66 1.11 -2.79 14.42
CA PHE A 66 2.33 -2.37 15.10
C PHE A 66 3.43 -2.03 14.09
N GLY A 67 3.62 -2.90 13.10
CA GLY A 67 4.54 -2.72 11.99
C GLY A 67 4.34 -1.44 11.20
N THR A 68 3.10 -1.10 10.86
CA THR A 68 2.79 0.20 10.20
C THR A 68 3.26 1.37 11.05
N GLY A 69 3.01 1.33 12.36
CA GLY A 69 3.46 2.37 13.29
C GLY A 69 4.98 2.51 13.32
N VAL A 70 5.69 1.38 13.34
CA VAL A 70 7.16 1.35 13.26
C VAL A 70 7.66 2.02 11.98
N LEU A 71 7.12 1.67 10.81
CA LEU A 71 7.54 2.26 9.53
C LEU A 71 7.27 3.76 9.46
N ILE A 72 6.13 4.23 9.99
CA ILE A 72 5.83 5.67 10.08
C ILE A 72 6.86 6.37 10.97
N ALA A 73 7.14 5.83 12.16
CA ALA A 73 8.11 6.42 13.08
C ALA A 73 9.54 6.38 12.51
N THR A 74 9.92 5.30 11.81
CA THR A 74 11.20 5.21 11.09
C THR A 74 11.39 6.41 10.18
N ALA A 75 10.39 6.67 9.32
CA ALA A 75 10.49 7.74 8.35
C ALA A 75 10.56 9.14 8.99
N PHE A 76 9.68 9.42 9.96
CA PHE A 76 9.57 10.75 10.57
C PHE A 76 10.57 11.06 11.69
N VAL A 77 10.96 10.04 12.48
CA VAL A 77 11.76 10.23 13.70
C VAL A 77 13.22 9.86 13.46
N HIS A 78 13.48 8.96 12.52
CA HIS A 78 14.85 8.49 12.27
C HIS A 78 15.40 9.01 10.95
N LEU A 79 14.75 8.74 9.82
CA LEU A 79 15.29 9.11 8.49
C LEU A 79 15.30 10.60 8.24
N LEU A 80 14.14 11.24 8.41
CA LEU A 80 14.00 12.66 8.13
C LEU A 80 14.89 13.52 9.03
N PRO A 81 14.95 13.32 10.36
CA PRO A 81 15.82 14.12 11.22
C PRO A 81 17.30 13.86 10.94
N THR A 82 17.70 12.61 10.69
CA THR A 82 19.10 12.29 10.32
C THR A 82 19.49 12.99 9.02
N ALA A 83 18.59 13.04 8.03
CA ALA A 83 18.84 13.77 6.79
C ALA A 83 19.06 15.27 7.02
N TRP A 84 18.24 15.87 7.91
CA TRP A 84 18.40 17.26 8.32
C TRP A 84 19.71 17.50 9.07
N LEU A 85 20.07 16.66 10.03
CA LEU A 85 21.31 16.79 10.80
C LEU A 85 22.55 16.73 9.89
N ASN A 86 22.54 15.84 8.89
CA ASN A 86 23.68 15.69 7.99
C ASN A 86 23.78 16.82 6.98
N LEU A 87 22.67 17.23 6.35
CA LEU A 87 22.68 18.28 5.32
C LEU A 87 22.72 19.70 5.91
N SER A 88 22.39 19.91 7.18
CA SER A 88 22.50 21.21 7.84
C SER A 88 23.80 21.39 8.64
N ASN A 89 24.81 20.53 8.42
CA ASN A 89 26.08 20.64 9.11
C ASN A 89 26.82 21.95 8.71
N PRO A 90 27.30 22.77 9.66
CA PRO A 90 27.93 24.07 9.39
C PRO A 90 29.19 24.00 8.52
N CYS A 91 29.80 22.82 8.38
CA CYS A 91 31.00 22.63 7.56
C CYS A 91 30.68 22.55 6.05
N LEU A 92 29.40 22.39 5.67
CA LEU A 92 28.97 22.23 4.28
C LEU A 92 28.93 23.56 3.48
N PRO A 93 28.85 23.50 2.13
CA PRO A 93 28.67 24.68 1.29
C PRO A 93 27.40 25.49 1.64
N ASP A 94 27.41 26.80 1.37
CA ASP A 94 26.33 27.72 1.81
C ASP A 94 24.96 27.37 1.22
N ILE A 95 24.93 26.68 0.07
CA ILE A 95 23.70 26.19 -0.56
C ILE A 95 22.85 25.34 0.41
N PHE A 96 23.49 24.55 1.27
CA PHE A 96 22.81 23.65 2.19
C PHE A 96 22.39 24.32 3.50
N ILE A 97 23.06 25.41 3.90
CA ILE A 97 22.94 25.98 5.25
C ILE A 97 22.29 27.38 5.24
N LYS A 98 22.63 28.21 4.26
CA LYS A 98 22.21 29.63 4.20
C LYS A 98 21.27 29.91 3.05
N ASP A 99 21.58 29.40 1.86
CA ASP A 99 20.79 29.74 0.66
C ASP A 99 19.48 28.94 0.63
N TYR A 100 19.51 27.67 1.04
CA TYR A 100 18.32 26.83 1.06
C TYR A 100 18.36 25.71 2.13
N PRO A 101 18.23 26.06 3.43
CA PRO A 101 18.15 25.09 4.53
C PRO A 101 17.12 23.94 4.36
N PRO A 102 15.91 24.16 3.79
CA PRO A 102 14.91 23.10 3.67
C PRO A 102 15.17 22.10 2.52
N LEU A 103 16.38 22.06 1.97
CA LEU A 103 16.77 21.11 0.92
C LEU A 103 16.44 19.63 1.22
N PRO A 104 16.67 19.10 2.44
CA PRO A 104 16.31 17.71 2.77
C PRO A 104 14.81 17.44 2.57
N GLY A 105 13.97 18.42 2.94
CA GLY A 105 12.52 18.35 2.76
C GLY A 105 12.11 18.37 1.29
N VAL A 106 12.81 19.14 0.44
CA VAL A 106 12.57 19.14 -1.02
C VAL A 106 12.93 17.80 -1.65
N ILE A 107 14.07 17.22 -1.29
CA ILE A 107 14.48 15.90 -1.79
C ILE A 107 13.46 14.83 -1.37
N MET A 108 13.03 14.87 -0.11
CA MET A 108 11.99 14.00 0.42
C MET A 108 10.68 14.17 -0.37
N MET A 109 10.18 15.40 -0.56
CA MET A 109 8.97 15.65 -1.33
C MET A 109 9.09 15.20 -2.78
N ALA A 110 10.24 15.44 -3.42
CA ALA A 110 10.49 15.00 -4.79
C ALA A 110 10.41 13.47 -4.90
N SER A 111 11.03 12.73 -3.97
CA SER A 111 10.97 11.26 -3.97
C SER A 111 9.54 10.73 -3.75
N LEU A 112 8.76 11.36 -2.88
CA LEU A 112 7.35 11.03 -2.67
C LEU A 112 6.51 11.25 -3.95
N PHE A 113 6.68 12.38 -4.63
CA PHE A 113 5.96 12.64 -5.89
C PHE A 113 6.41 11.73 -7.02
N ILE A 114 7.70 11.39 -7.08
CA ILE A 114 8.21 10.41 -8.04
C ILE A 114 7.56 9.06 -7.79
N LEU A 115 7.46 8.60 -6.54
CA LEU A 115 6.80 7.34 -6.20
C LEU A 115 5.31 7.38 -6.57
N PHE A 116 4.61 8.45 -6.24
CA PHE A 116 3.22 8.66 -6.65
C PHE A 116 3.05 8.61 -8.18
N CYS A 117 3.95 9.28 -8.92
CA CYS A 117 3.93 9.24 -10.39
C CYS A 117 4.20 7.84 -10.93
N ILE A 118 5.11 7.09 -10.32
CA ILE A 118 5.40 5.69 -10.64
C ILE A 118 4.14 4.86 -10.42
N GLU A 119 3.47 4.97 -9.26
CA GLU A 119 2.22 4.26 -8.97
C GLU A 119 1.07 4.65 -9.88
N MET A 120 0.89 5.94 -10.14
CA MET A 120 -0.13 6.41 -11.09
C MET A 120 0.12 5.84 -12.49
N TRP A 121 1.38 5.86 -12.96
CA TRP A 121 1.74 5.27 -14.25
C TRP A 121 1.54 3.75 -14.27
N MET A 122 1.88 3.07 -13.19
CA MET A 122 1.71 1.62 -13.04
C MET A 122 0.23 1.23 -13.00
N ASN A 123 -0.58 1.93 -12.21
CA ASN A 123 -2.02 1.70 -12.15
C ASN A 123 -2.68 1.93 -13.52
N ASN A 124 -2.23 2.95 -14.27
CA ASN A 124 -2.71 3.20 -15.63
C ASN A 124 -2.31 2.11 -16.63
N LYS A 125 -1.12 1.51 -16.47
CA LYS A 125 -0.58 0.48 -17.40
C LYS A 125 -1.01 -0.95 -17.04
N MET A 126 -1.23 -1.22 -15.76
CA MET A 126 -1.70 -2.52 -15.25
C MET A 126 -3.20 -2.72 -15.51
N GLY A 127 -4.00 -1.65 -15.52
CA GLY A 127 -5.30 -1.66 -16.16
C GLY A 127 -6.42 -2.38 -15.40
N GLY A 128 -7.40 -1.60 -14.96
CA GLY A 128 -8.75 -2.04 -14.66
C GLY A 128 -9.63 -0.81 -14.69
N HIS A 129 -10.70 -0.80 -15.48
CA HIS A 129 -11.62 0.33 -15.63
C HIS A 129 -12.09 0.84 -14.26
N SER A 130 -11.50 1.94 -13.78
CA SER A 130 -12.02 2.66 -12.63
C SER A 130 -13.23 3.48 -13.09
N HIS A 131 -14.41 3.03 -12.69
CA HIS A 131 -15.64 3.80 -12.76
C HIS A 131 -15.57 4.94 -11.73
N GLY A 132 -15.14 6.12 -12.16
CA GLY A 132 -15.09 7.32 -11.34
C GLY A 132 -13.88 8.17 -11.66
N GLY A 133 -13.97 8.99 -12.72
CA GLY A 133 -12.88 9.87 -13.11
C GLY A 133 -12.68 11.03 -12.13
N ALA A 134 -11.43 11.47 -11.98
CA ALA A 134 -11.02 12.68 -11.25
C ALA A 134 -11.66 13.99 -11.75
N THR A 135 -12.48 13.92 -12.80
CA THR A 135 -13.25 15.01 -13.40
C THR A 135 -14.63 15.21 -12.78
N GLY A 136 -15.03 14.40 -11.78
CA GLY A 136 -16.26 14.62 -11.01
C GLY A 136 -17.56 14.22 -11.73
N PHE A 137 -17.50 13.50 -12.84
CA PHE A 137 -18.67 12.88 -13.45
C PHE A 137 -18.87 11.48 -12.89
N GLU A 138 -19.83 11.33 -11.96
CA GLU A 138 -20.34 10.03 -11.56
C GLU A 138 -21.00 9.35 -12.77
N GLN A 139 -20.44 8.22 -13.21
CA GLN A 139 -21.22 7.29 -14.03
C GLN A 139 -22.16 6.50 -13.11
N PRO A 140 -23.46 6.40 -13.43
CA PRO A 140 -24.40 5.65 -12.62
C PRO A 140 -23.99 4.16 -12.54
N LYS A 141 -23.96 3.62 -11.31
CA LYS A 141 -23.56 2.24 -11.01
C LYS A 141 -24.36 1.23 -11.86
N PRO A 142 -23.74 0.19 -12.44
CA PRO A 142 -24.50 -0.93 -13.00
C PRO A 142 -25.18 -1.71 -11.87
N VAL A 143 -26.50 -1.86 -11.97
CA VAL A 143 -27.30 -2.69 -11.07
C VAL A 143 -26.99 -4.16 -11.38
N MET A 144 -26.42 -4.89 -10.41
CA MET A 144 -26.32 -6.35 -10.47
C MET A 144 -27.72 -6.96 -10.44
N VAL A 145 -28.11 -7.64 -11.53
CA VAL A 145 -29.30 -8.50 -11.57
C VAL A 145 -28.87 -9.93 -11.21
N PRO A 146 -29.56 -10.63 -10.29
CA PRO A 146 -29.22 -12.01 -9.94
C PRO A 146 -29.37 -12.95 -11.15
N VAL A 147 -28.37 -13.79 -11.39
CA VAL A 147 -28.40 -14.84 -12.43
C VAL A 147 -29.14 -16.08 -11.88
N PRO A 148 -30.15 -16.62 -12.58
CA PRO A 148 -30.83 -17.85 -12.14
C PRO A 148 -29.95 -19.11 -12.37
N PRO A 149 -30.17 -20.21 -11.65
CA PRO A 149 -29.30 -21.38 -11.69
C PRO A 149 -29.41 -22.15 -13.01
N ARG A 150 -28.26 -22.56 -13.54
CA ARG A 150 -28.10 -23.32 -14.78
C ARG A 150 -28.30 -24.82 -14.52
N HIS A 151 -29.37 -25.42 -15.05
CA HIS A 151 -29.57 -26.87 -15.00
C HIS A 151 -28.69 -27.62 -16.02
N GLN A 152 -28.07 -28.71 -15.57
CA GLN A 152 -27.29 -29.66 -16.37
C GLN A 152 -28.19 -30.46 -17.31
N ARG A 153 -27.75 -30.62 -18.56
CA ARG A 153 -28.45 -31.34 -19.64
C ARG A 153 -27.98 -32.80 -19.67
N THR A 154 -28.90 -33.74 -19.55
CA THR A 154 -28.71 -35.14 -19.97
C THR A 154 -29.61 -35.42 -21.18
N ASP A 155 -29.02 -36.02 -22.20
CA ASP A 155 -29.61 -36.34 -23.50
C ASP A 155 -30.69 -37.44 -23.42
N THR A 156 -31.81 -37.25 -24.14
CA THR A 156 -32.42 -38.24 -25.07
C THR A 156 -33.55 -37.59 -25.91
N GLN A 157 -33.65 -38.01 -27.17
CA GLN A 157 -34.63 -37.67 -28.25
C GLN A 157 -36.11 -37.79 -27.78
N ASP A 158 -37.11 -37.09 -28.33
CA ASP A 158 -37.55 -37.07 -29.73
C ASP A 158 -38.65 -36.00 -29.98
N SER A 159 -38.72 -35.50 -31.23
CA SER A 159 -39.85 -34.88 -31.97
C SER A 159 -40.91 -33.99 -31.28
N THR A 160 -40.96 -32.70 -31.63
CA THR A 160 -42.08 -31.95 -32.29
C THR A 160 -41.93 -30.44 -32.09
N ASP A 161 -42.25 -29.67 -33.14
CA ASP A 161 -42.25 -28.21 -33.20
C ASP A 161 -43.01 -27.55 -32.04
N SER A 162 -42.32 -26.67 -31.31
CA SER A 162 -42.91 -25.57 -30.54
C SER A 162 -41.78 -24.70 -29.97
N SER A 163 -41.35 -23.70 -30.73
CA SER A 163 -40.49 -22.63 -30.24
C SER A 163 -41.30 -21.72 -29.31
N ASP A 164 -41.36 -22.10 -28.04
CA ASP A 164 -41.79 -21.28 -26.92
C ASP A 164 -40.65 -20.31 -26.59
N SER A 165 -40.78 -19.06 -27.05
CA SER A 165 -39.99 -17.92 -26.59
C SER A 165 -40.91 -16.94 -25.86
N THR A 166 -41.44 -17.38 -24.73
CA THR A 166 -42.02 -16.50 -23.72
C THR A 166 -40.87 -15.83 -22.96
N ASP A 167 -40.64 -14.54 -23.25
CA ASP A 167 -40.38 -13.50 -22.23
C ASP A 167 -40.02 -12.11 -22.78
N SER A 168 -40.27 -11.82 -24.07
CA SER A 168 -40.26 -10.43 -24.58
C SER A 168 -41.65 -9.86 -24.88
N ASP A 169 -42.71 -10.68 -24.86
CA ASP A 169 -44.08 -10.28 -25.21
C ASP A 169 -44.99 -10.01 -24.00
N SER A 170 -44.47 -10.06 -22.78
CA SER A 170 -45.25 -9.82 -21.55
C SER A 170 -45.50 -8.33 -21.28
N ILE A 171 -44.63 -7.42 -21.72
CA ILE A 171 -44.77 -5.96 -21.49
C ILE A 171 -46.01 -5.37 -22.20
N PRO A 172 -46.32 -5.68 -23.48
CA PRO A 172 -47.55 -5.20 -24.12
C PRO A 172 -48.81 -5.77 -23.48
N TYR A 173 -48.79 -7.05 -23.09
CA TYR A 173 -49.91 -7.72 -22.44
C TYR A 173 -50.22 -7.09 -21.08
N GLU A 174 -49.22 -6.93 -20.22
CA GLU A 174 -49.38 -6.28 -18.90
C GLU A 174 -49.84 -4.84 -19.03
N LYS A 175 -49.31 -4.09 -20.01
CA LYS A 175 -49.73 -2.70 -20.26
C LYS A 175 -51.20 -2.62 -20.70
N THR A 176 -51.65 -3.54 -21.54
CA THR A 176 -53.04 -3.58 -22.02
C THR A 176 -53.99 -4.01 -20.90
N MET A 177 -53.61 -4.99 -20.08
CA MET A 177 -54.35 -5.44 -18.89
C MET A 177 -54.46 -4.34 -17.84
N ALA A 178 -53.36 -3.62 -17.56
CA ALA A 178 -53.36 -2.49 -16.62
C ALA A 178 -54.24 -1.33 -17.11
N GLN A 179 -54.26 -1.07 -18.41
CA GLN A 179 -55.09 -0.04 -19.02
C GLN A 179 -56.58 -0.41 -18.99
N GLN A 180 -56.93 -1.68 -19.25
CA GLN A 180 -58.29 -2.19 -19.07
C GLN A 180 -58.76 -2.14 -17.61
N MET A 181 -57.90 -2.50 -16.65
CA MET A 181 -58.21 -2.42 -15.22
C MET A 181 -58.47 -0.97 -14.76
N TYR A 182 -57.77 0.00 -15.36
CA TYR A 182 -57.96 1.43 -15.08
C TYR A 182 -59.28 1.97 -15.68
N GLU A 183 -59.67 1.50 -16.86
CA GLU A 183 -60.91 1.92 -17.54
C GLU A 183 -62.18 1.22 -17.01
N GLN A 184 -62.09 -0.05 -16.57
CA GLN A 184 -63.26 -0.81 -16.09
C GLN A 184 -63.56 -0.67 -14.59
N GLY A 185 -62.60 -0.22 -13.78
CA GLY A 185 -62.75 -0.21 -12.31
C GLY A 185 -62.79 -1.63 -11.74
N TYR A 186 -62.24 -1.82 -10.54
CA TYR A 186 -62.05 -3.16 -9.96
C TYR A 186 -63.40 -3.84 -9.63
N PRO A 187 -63.70 -5.04 -10.15
CA PRO A 187 -64.95 -5.73 -9.81
C PRO A 187 -64.81 -6.34 -8.42
N GLY A 188 -65.53 -5.80 -7.44
CA GLY A 188 -65.64 -6.37 -6.09
C GLY A 188 -65.13 -5.51 -4.93
N ALA A 189 -64.94 -4.20 -5.12
CA ALA A 189 -64.64 -3.29 -4.02
C ALA A 189 -65.78 -2.28 -3.82
N GLU A 190 -66.84 -2.71 -3.13
CA GLU A 190 -67.77 -1.78 -2.48
C GLU A 190 -67.10 -1.28 -1.19
N LEU A 191 -66.04 -0.48 -1.37
CA LEU A 191 -65.45 0.33 -0.30
C LEU A 191 -65.28 1.74 -0.86
N ASP A 192 -66.10 2.65 -0.34
CA ASP A 192 -66.19 4.06 -0.73
C ASP A 192 -64.96 4.82 -0.19
N LEU A 193 -63.78 4.47 -0.72
CA LEU A 193 -62.53 5.18 -0.48
C LEU A 193 -62.42 6.31 -1.51
N PRO A 194 -62.13 7.54 -1.08
CA PRO A 194 -61.96 8.65 -2.01
C PRO A 194 -60.84 8.32 -3.00
N ALA A 195 -61.09 8.56 -4.30
CA ALA A 195 -60.08 8.44 -5.34
C ALA A 195 -58.83 9.20 -4.88
N SER A 196 -57.72 8.50 -4.69
CA SER A 196 -56.45 9.13 -4.34
C SER A 196 -55.95 9.89 -5.58
N GLU A 197 -56.41 11.14 -5.72
CA GLU A 197 -55.88 12.06 -6.74
C GLU A 197 -54.40 12.29 -6.44
N MET A 198 -53.54 11.75 -7.30
CA MET A 198 -52.12 12.08 -7.27
C MET A 198 -51.99 13.60 -7.46
N PRO A 199 -51.27 14.31 -6.58
CA PRO A 199 -51.12 15.75 -6.70
C PRO A 199 -50.58 16.14 -8.10
N PRO A 200 -51.01 17.26 -8.70
CA PRO A 200 -50.58 17.67 -10.03
C PRO A 200 -49.06 17.76 -10.20
N TRP A 201 -48.34 18.16 -9.14
CA TRP A 201 -46.87 18.19 -9.17
C TRP A 201 -46.24 16.79 -9.27
N PHE A 202 -46.88 15.77 -8.67
CA PHE A 202 -46.41 14.38 -8.72
C PHE A 202 -46.69 13.76 -10.08
N VAL A 203 -47.82 14.09 -10.72
CA VAL A 203 -48.12 13.67 -12.10
C VAL A 203 -47.07 14.22 -13.06
N VAL A 204 -46.78 15.52 -12.99
CA VAL A 204 -45.75 16.16 -13.83
C VAL A 204 -44.36 15.57 -13.55
N PHE A 205 -44.01 15.37 -12.28
CA PHE A 205 -42.76 14.72 -11.89
C PHE A 205 -42.65 13.28 -12.43
N TYR A 206 -43.72 12.49 -12.32
CA TYR A 206 -43.75 11.11 -12.75
C TYR A 206 -43.68 11.00 -14.28
N GLU A 207 -44.39 11.86 -15.01
CA GLU A 207 -44.26 11.97 -16.46
C GLU A 207 -42.82 12.32 -16.86
N GLN A 208 -42.18 13.28 -16.17
CA GLN A 208 -40.80 13.68 -16.43
C GLN A 208 -39.81 12.53 -16.16
N TYR A 209 -39.98 11.81 -15.06
CA TYR A 209 -39.19 10.63 -14.70
C TYR A 209 -39.31 9.50 -15.74
N VAL A 210 -40.54 9.18 -16.16
CA VAL A 210 -40.79 8.13 -17.18
C VAL A 210 -40.16 8.51 -18.52
N ARG A 211 -40.26 9.78 -18.92
CA ARG A 211 -39.64 10.29 -20.16
C ARG A 211 -38.13 10.15 -20.13
N GLN A 212 -37.49 10.58 -19.04
CA GLN A 212 -36.04 10.50 -18.85
C GLN A 212 -35.55 9.04 -18.86
N ARG A 213 -36.31 8.13 -18.24
CA ARG A 213 -35.99 6.70 -18.23
C ARG A 213 -36.09 6.07 -19.62
N LEU A 214 -37.12 6.42 -20.40
CA LEU A 214 -37.31 5.93 -21.76
C LEU A 214 -36.22 6.46 -22.71
N GLU A 215 -35.82 7.73 -22.58
CA GLU A 215 -34.71 8.30 -23.34
C GLU A 215 -33.39 7.57 -23.05
N LEU A 216 -33.11 7.27 -21.78
CA LEU A 216 -31.92 6.50 -21.38
C LEU A 216 -31.94 5.09 -22.00
N VAL A 217 -33.07 4.38 -21.93
CA VAL A 217 -33.21 3.04 -22.52
C VAL A 217 -33.04 3.07 -24.03
N ASN A 218 -33.59 4.08 -24.71
CA ASN A 218 -33.44 4.24 -26.16
C ASN A 218 -31.99 4.58 -26.55
N MET A 219 -31.28 5.41 -25.76
CA MET A 219 -29.86 5.67 -25.98
C MET A 219 -29.01 4.41 -25.77
N ILE A 220 -29.29 3.61 -24.74
CA ILE A 220 -28.61 2.32 -24.51
C ILE A 220 -28.85 1.39 -25.70
N LYS A 221 -30.10 1.29 -26.19
CA LYS A 221 -30.45 0.46 -27.33
C LYS A 221 -29.83 0.96 -28.65
N ALA A 222 -29.74 2.28 -28.82
CA ALA A 222 -29.07 2.87 -29.97
C ALA A 222 -27.55 2.62 -29.93
N SER A 223 -26.93 2.72 -28.74
CA SER A 223 -25.52 2.40 -28.54
C SER A 223 -25.23 0.90 -28.69
N SER A 224 -26.18 0.03 -28.38
CA SER A 224 -26.04 -1.42 -28.56
C SER A 224 -26.25 -1.87 -30.02
N THR A 225 -26.71 -0.97 -30.91
CA THR A 225 -27.03 -1.27 -32.32
C THR A 225 -25.96 -0.77 -33.30
N ILE A 226 -24.86 -0.15 -32.82
CA ILE A 226 -23.66 0.08 -33.63
C ILE A 226 -22.92 -1.26 -33.77
N GLN A 227 -22.69 -1.66 -35.01
CA GLN A 227 -22.46 -3.01 -35.52
C GLN A 227 -21.18 -3.71 -35.03
N PRO A 228 -21.13 -5.06 -35.17
CA PRO A 228 -19.90 -5.84 -35.10
C PRO A 228 -19.10 -5.65 -36.39
N GLU A 229 -18.21 -4.66 -36.44
CA GLU A 229 -17.16 -4.59 -37.46
C GLU A 229 -15.78 -4.53 -36.81
N ASP A 230 -15.01 -5.59 -37.09
CA ASP A 230 -13.54 -5.68 -37.17
C ASP A 230 -12.70 -4.94 -36.13
N SER A 231 -13.16 -4.91 -34.90
CA SER A 231 -12.25 -4.78 -33.77
C SER A 231 -11.51 -6.11 -33.66
N LYS A 232 -10.21 -6.14 -33.90
CA LYS A 232 -9.34 -7.11 -33.22
C LYS A 232 -9.62 -6.97 -31.73
N GLN A 233 -10.57 -7.74 -31.24
CA GLN A 233 -10.61 -8.12 -29.84
C GLN A 233 -9.28 -8.84 -29.66
N GLU A 234 -8.28 -8.11 -29.17
CA GLU A 234 -7.27 -8.73 -28.34
C GLU A 234 -8.07 -9.48 -27.30
N VAL A 235 -8.21 -10.78 -27.51
CA VAL A 235 -8.53 -11.72 -26.47
C VAL A 235 -7.42 -11.48 -25.47
N VAL A 236 -7.66 -10.61 -24.50
CA VAL A 236 -6.88 -10.57 -23.27
C VAL A 236 -7.11 -11.95 -22.71
N VAL A 237 -6.18 -12.85 -23.04
CA VAL A 237 -6.10 -14.18 -22.46
C VAL A 237 -6.09 -13.89 -20.97
N ALA A 238 -7.22 -14.12 -20.30
CA ALA A 238 -7.27 -14.10 -18.86
C ALA A 238 -6.17 -15.06 -18.42
N GLU A 239 -5.08 -14.49 -17.89
CA GLU A 239 -3.97 -15.27 -17.33
C GLU A 239 -4.62 -16.29 -16.40
N LYS A 240 -4.29 -17.58 -16.55
CA LYS A 240 -4.90 -18.64 -15.74
C LYS A 240 -4.87 -18.20 -14.26
N PRO A 241 -5.99 -18.29 -13.51
CA PRO A 241 -6.00 -17.87 -12.12
C PRO A 241 -4.91 -18.66 -11.37
N MET A 242 -3.95 -17.93 -10.80
CA MET A 242 -2.96 -18.51 -9.91
C MET A 242 -3.64 -18.85 -8.59
N TRP A 243 -3.21 -19.91 -7.92
CA TRP A 243 -3.77 -20.28 -6.62
C TRP A 243 -2.72 -20.01 -5.53
N ASP A 244 -3.12 -19.36 -4.44
CA ASP A 244 -2.29 -19.19 -3.24
C ASP A 244 -2.27 -20.47 -2.38
N GLU A 245 -1.48 -20.50 -1.31
CA GLU A 245 -1.36 -21.69 -0.43
C GLU A 245 -2.69 -22.07 0.23
N GLU A 246 -3.55 -21.09 0.47
CA GLU A 246 -4.89 -21.19 1.03
C GLU A 246 -5.95 -21.67 0.01
N GLY A 247 -5.58 -21.80 -1.27
CA GLY A 247 -6.45 -22.29 -2.34
C GLY A 247 -7.45 -21.26 -2.84
N GLN A 248 -7.21 -19.96 -2.62
CA GLN A 248 -7.95 -18.86 -3.20
C GLN A 248 -7.38 -18.49 -4.58
N PRO A 249 -8.23 -18.04 -5.52
CA PRO A 249 -7.76 -17.49 -6.79
C PRO A 249 -7.06 -16.14 -6.55
N VAL A 250 -5.80 -16.06 -6.94
CA VAL A 250 -5.00 -14.84 -6.93
C VAL A 250 -5.18 -14.12 -8.26
N ASP A 251 -5.74 -12.92 -8.21
CA ASP A 251 -5.76 -12.03 -9.37
C ASP A 251 -4.29 -11.63 -9.71
N PRO A 252 -3.79 -11.96 -10.92
CA PRO A 252 -2.44 -11.61 -11.34
C PRO A 252 -2.18 -10.10 -11.28
N LEU A 253 -3.21 -9.25 -11.42
CA LEU A 253 -3.07 -7.81 -11.33
C LEU A 253 -2.80 -7.33 -9.90
N VAL A 254 -3.60 -7.83 -8.95
CA VAL A 254 -3.46 -7.51 -7.52
C VAL A 254 -2.11 -7.98 -7.00
N TYR A 255 -1.69 -9.20 -7.38
CA TYR A 255 -0.37 -9.69 -7.05
C TYR A 255 0.75 -8.81 -7.62
N LYS A 256 0.69 -8.45 -8.92
CA LYS A 256 1.71 -7.60 -9.56
C LYS A 256 1.80 -6.23 -8.88
N LYS A 257 0.66 -5.63 -8.51
CA LYS A 257 0.60 -4.36 -7.78
C LYS A 257 1.23 -4.48 -6.39
N MET A 258 0.65 -5.30 -5.50
CA MET A 258 1.13 -5.44 -4.12
C MET A 258 2.60 -5.91 -4.03
N SER A 259 3.02 -6.78 -4.95
CA SER A 259 4.40 -7.29 -5.04
C SER A 259 5.40 -6.22 -5.47
N MET A 260 4.96 -5.18 -6.16
CA MET A 260 5.78 -4.05 -6.58
C MET A 260 5.82 -2.98 -5.50
N ASP A 261 4.67 -2.64 -4.91
CA ASP A 261 4.57 -1.71 -3.78
C ASP A 261 5.48 -2.18 -2.63
N ILE A 262 5.47 -3.48 -2.30
CA ILE A 262 6.37 -4.04 -1.29
C ILE A 262 7.84 -3.98 -1.70
N THR A 263 8.16 -4.14 -2.99
CA THR A 263 9.55 -4.06 -3.48
C THR A 263 10.07 -2.63 -3.42
N LEU A 264 9.22 -1.64 -3.70
CA LEU A 264 9.55 -0.21 -3.61
C LEU A 264 9.73 0.21 -2.15
N LEU A 265 8.82 -0.23 -1.27
CA LEU A 265 8.93 -0.03 0.18
C LEU A 265 10.22 -0.66 0.72
N GLU A 266 10.50 -1.91 0.38
CA GLU A 266 11.72 -2.59 0.80
C GLU A 266 12.96 -1.86 0.28
N GLY A 267 12.99 -1.44 -0.99
CA GLY A 267 14.10 -0.66 -1.54
C GLY A 267 14.43 0.59 -0.73
N GLY A 268 13.40 1.34 -0.28
CA GLY A 268 13.58 2.50 0.60
C GLY A 268 14.21 2.15 1.96
N ILE A 269 13.79 1.04 2.57
CA ILE A 269 14.38 0.54 3.83
C ILE A 269 15.82 0.05 3.62
N LEU A 270 16.09 -0.69 2.53
CA LEU A 270 17.41 -1.27 2.27
C LEU A 270 18.49 -0.20 2.15
N PHE A 271 18.23 0.90 1.42
CA PHE A 271 19.22 1.98 1.29
C PHE A 271 19.58 2.58 2.65
N HIS A 272 18.60 2.78 3.50
CA HIS A 272 18.82 3.25 4.85
C HIS A 272 19.63 2.24 5.68
N SER A 273 19.27 0.96 5.64
CA SER A 273 19.93 -0.10 6.42
C SER A 273 21.41 -0.27 6.08
N VAL A 274 21.86 0.03 4.85
CA VAL A 274 23.30 0.02 4.51
C VAL A 274 24.06 1.05 5.33
N PHE A 275 23.57 2.28 5.40
CA PHE A 275 24.24 3.37 6.11
C PHE A 275 24.19 3.16 7.62
N VAL A 276 23.08 2.66 8.15
CA VAL A 276 22.99 2.23 9.57
C VAL A 276 24.08 1.20 9.87
N GLY A 277 24.24 0.19 9.02
CA GLY A 277 25.28 -0.81 9.18
C GLY A 277 26.69 -0.21 9.18
N MET A 278 26.97 0.69 8.23
CA MET A 278 28.25 1.40 8.19
C MET A 278 28.50 2.21 9.47
N THR A 279 27.52 2.97 9.95
CA THR A 279 27.62 3.74 11.20
C THR A 279 27.94 2.83 12.39
N VAL A 280 27.22 1.71 12.56
CA VAL A 280 27.50 0.78 13.66
C VAL A 280 28.92 0.22 13.61
N SER A 281 29.50 0.05 12.42
CA SER A 281 30.86 -0.48 12.30
C SER A 281 31.98 0.53 12.56
N ILE A 282 31.68 1.83 12.53
CA ILE A 282 32.68 2.91 12.71
C ILE A 282 32.57 3.61 14.08
N THR A 283 31.46 3.41 14.80
CA THR A 283 31.26 3.95 16.16
C THR A 283 32.11 3.21 17.19
N ILE A 284 32.89 3.94 17.98
CA ILE A 284 33.74 3.41 19.04
C ILE A 284 33.11 3.74 20.40
N GLU A 285 32.75 5.00 20.62
CA GLU A 285 32.17 5.45 21.87
C GLU A 285 30.70 5.02 21.96
N GLY A 286 30.32 4.36 23.06
CA GLY A 286 28.93 3.92 23.25
C GLY A 286 28.48 2.79 22.31
N PHE A 287 29.41 2.11 21.61
CA PHE A 287 29.09 1.02 20.66
C PHE A 287 28.09 0.00 21.22
N VAL A 288 28.24 -0.44 22.47
CA VAL A 288 27.34 -1.45 23.06
C VAL A 288 25.91 -0.92 23.19
N ILE A 289 25.73 0.36 23.54
CA ILE A 289 24.42 1.00 23.66
C ILE A 289 23.78 1.10 22.27
N LEU A 290 24.54 1.60 21.30
CA LEU A 290 24.12 1.69 19.90
C LEU A 290 23.76 0.30 19.34
N LEU A 291 24.58 -0.72 19.58
CA LEU A 291 24.34 -2.09 19.13
C LEU A 291 23.03 -2.62 19.71
N VAL A 292 22.79 -2.47 21.01
CA VAL A 292 21.54 -2.92 21.64
C VAL A 292 20.34 -2.17 21.04
N ALA A 293 20.44 -0.86 20.86
CA ALA A 293 19.37 -0.07 20.25
C ALA A 293 19.09 -0.52 18.80
N ILE A 294 20.13 -0.72 17.99
CA ILE A 294 20.01 -1.18 16.61
C ILE A 294 19.45 -2.61 16.52
N LEU A 295 19.76 -3.51 17.45
CA LEU A 295 19.14 -4.84 17.48
C LEU A 295 17.61 -4.75 17.64
N PHE A 296 17.13 -3.87 18.52
CA PHE A 296 15.69 -3.64 18.67
C PHE A 296 15.08 -2.90 17.48
N HIS A 297 15.78 -1.89 16.95
CA HIS A 297 15.39 -1.09 15.79
C HIS A 297 15.15 -2.02 14.59
N GLN A 298 16.17 -2.81 14.26
CA GLN A 298 16.17 -3.71 13.11
C GLN A 298 15.16 -4.85 13.26
N MET A 299 14.92 -5.31 14.50
CA MET A 299 13.86 -6.29 14.77
C MET A 299 12.47 -5.69 14.58
N PHE A 300 12.23 -4.45 15.02
CA PHE A 300 10.94 -3.78 14.84
C PHE A 300 10.67 -3.44 13.38
N GLU A 301 11.65 -2.87 12.67
CA GLU A 301 11.53 -2.63 11.23
C GLU A 301 11.31 -3.93 10.47
N GLY A 302 12.07 -4.97 10.81
CA GLY A 302 11.92 -6.31 10.25
C GLY A 302 10.53 -6.87 10.48
N LEU A 303 9.98 -6.77 11.70
CA LEU A 303 8.61 -7.20 12.00
C LEU A 303 7.59 -6.46 11.13
N GLY A 304 7.77 -5.15 10.95
CA GLY A 304 6.91 -4.32 10.10
C GLY A 304 6.95 -4.76 8.64
N LEU A 305 8.14 -4.83 8.05
CA LEU A 305 8.34 -5.28 6.67
C LEU A 305 7.87 -6.73 6.47
N GLY A 306 8.25 -7.64 7.37
CA GLY A 306 7.90 -9.06 7.32
C GLY A 306 6.40 -9.30 7.36
N SER A 307 5.66 -8.53 8.16
CA SER A 307 4.19 -8.61 8.20
C SER A 307 3.53 -8.19 6.87
N ARG A 308 4.17 -7.26 6.13
CA ARG A 308 3.70 -6.79 4.83
C ARG A 308 4.06 -7.73 3.70
N ILE A 309 5.26 -8.30 3.74
CA ILE A 309 5.63 -9.41 2.86
C ILE A 309 4.64 -10.56 3.07
N ALA A 310 4.37 -10.97 4.32
CA ALA A 310 3.43 -12.04 4.60
C ALA A 310 2.00 -11.77 4.11
N ALA A 311 1.57 -10.51 4.04
CA ALA A 311 0.23 -10.15 3.56
C ALA A 311 0.02 -10.34 2.06
N VAL A 312 1.09 -10.36 1.25
CA VAL A 312 0.99 -10.53 -0.22
C VAL A 312 0.54 -11.97 -0.58
N PRO A 313 -0.43 -12.14 -1.49
CA PRO A 313 -0.92 -13.44 -1.93
C PRO A 313 0.05 -14.09 -2.93
N TYR A 314 1.15 -14.65 -2.44
CA TYR A 314 2.12 -15.34 -3.30
C TYR A 314 1.57 -16.66 -3.86
N PRO A 315 1.89 -17.01 -5.12
CA PRO A 315 1.56 -18.33 -5.65
C PRO A 315 2.28 -19.44 -4.88
N LYS A 316 1.66 -20.63 -4.82
CA LYS A 316 2.21 -21.81 -4.14
C LYS A 316 3.68 -22.07 -4.55
N GLY A 317 4.55 -22.24 -3.56
CA GLY A 317 5.98 -22.53 -3.81
C GLY A 317 6.85 -21.33 -4.22
N SER A 318 6.32 -20.09 -4.19
CA SER A 318 7.15 -18.91 -4.50
C SER A 318 8.26 -18.70 -3.48
N TYR A 319 9.50 -18.56 -3.97
CA TYR A 319 10.69 -18.23 -3.18
C TYR A 319 10.88 -16.72 -2.98
N ARG A 320 10.13 -15.88 -3.72
CA ARG A 320 10.21 -14.42 -3.65
C ARG A 320 10.13 -13.85 -2.22
N PRO A 321 9.15 -14.21 -1.36
CA PRO A 321 9.09 -13.65 -0.01
C PRO A 321 10.31 -13.99 0.85
N TRP A 322 10.90 -15.18 0.68
CA TRP A 322 12.11 -15.58 1.39
C TRP A 322 13.34 -14.81 0.91
N LEU A 323 13.39 -14.49 -0.39
CA LEU A 323 14.44 -13.65 -0.96
C LEU A 323 14.37 -12.23 -0.37
N LEU A 324 13.17 -11.64 -0.26
CA LEU A 324 13.00 -10.30 0.34
C LEU A 324 13.43 -10.28 1.81
N VAL A 325 13.03 -11.28 2.61
CA VAL A 325 13.48 -11.42 4.00
C VAL A 325 15.01 -11.55 4.08
N PHE A 326 15.63 -12.31 3.18
CA PHE A 326 17.08 -12.47 3.12
C PHE A 326 17.79 -11.17 2.70
N ALA A 327 17.24 -10.44 1.73
CA ALA A 327 17.76 -9.16 1.27
C ALA A 327 17.73 -8.11 2.41
N PHE A 328 16.61 -7.97 3.10
CA PHE A 328 16.53 -7.15 4.32
C PHE A 328 17.52 -7.60 5.39
N GLY A 329 17.58 -8.91 5.65
CA GLY A 329 18.41 -9.48 6.71
C GLY A 329 19.92 -9.31 6.52
N THR A 330 20.38 -9.23 5.27
CA THR A 330 21.81 -9.16 4.93
C THR A 330 22.31 -7.75 4.61
N THR A 331 21.41 -6.80 4.33
CA THR A 331 21.78 -5.45 3.93
C THR A 331 22.49 -4.64 5.03
N ALA A 332 22.01 -4.66 6.27
CA ALA A 332 22.70 -4.00 7.38
C ALA A 332 24.06 -4.66 7.71
N PRO A 333 24.18 -6.00 7.79
CA PRO A 333 25.47 -6.68 7.91
C PRO A 333 26.43 -6.40 6.75
N LEU A 334 25.92 -6.25 5.53
CA LEU A 334 26.74 -5.84 4.38
C LEU A 334 27.28 -4.42 4.57
N GLY A 335 26.45 -3.48 5.04
CA GLY A 335 26.88 -2.15 5.45
C GLY A 335 27.95 -2.19 6.54
N GLN A 336 27.76 -3.02 7.58
CA GLN A 336 28.76 -3.22 8.64
C GLN A 336 30.06 -3.79 8.10
N ALA A 337 30.01 -4.76 7.19
CA ALA A 337 31.20 -5.32 6.56
C ALA A 337 31.96 -4.28 5.74
N ILE A 338 31.24 -3.43 4.98
CA ILE A 338 31.84 -2.33 4.22
C ILE A 338 32.50 -1.33 5.18
N GLY A 339 31.82 -0.91 6.23
CA GLY A 339 32.39 0.04 7.18
C GLY A 339 33.53 -0.56 8.03
N LEU A 340 33.50 -1.85 8.36
CA LEU A 340 34.62 -2.59 8.95
C LEU A 340 35.85 -2.60 8.04
N ILE A 341 35.69 -2.70 6.73
CA ILE A 341 36.82 -2.64 5.78
C ILE A 341 37.29 -1.19 5.63
N ALA A 342 36.35 -0.25 5.58
CA ALA A 342 36.61 1.15 5.30
C ALA A 342 36.97 1.99 6.53
N HIS A 343 36.89 1.47 7.76
CA HIS A 343 36.98 2.23 9.02
C HIS A 343 38.23 3.11 9.15
N ASN A 344 39.35 2.74 8.53
CA ASN A 344 40.60 3.53 8.54
C ASN A 344 40.65 4.63 7.46
N SER A 345 39.73 4.62 6.51
CA SER A 345 39.79 5.44 5.28
C SER A 345 38.52 6.25 5.01
N TYR A 346 37.40 5.88 5.63
CA TYR A 346 36.11 6.55 5.51
C TYR A 346 35.83 7.36 6.76
N ASP A 347 35.72 8.67 6.59
CA ASP A 347 35.28 9.59 7.63
C ASP A 347 33.79 9.95 7.39
N PRO A 348 32.87 9.49 8.26
CA PRO A 348 31.44 9.80 8.13
C PRO A 348 31.15 11.30 8.27
N ASN A 349 32.01 12.05 8.96
CA ASN A 349 31.89 13.49 9.16
C ASN A 349 32.52 14.29 8.02
N SER A 350 33.06 13.64 6.99
CA SER A 350 33.51 14.29 5.77
C SER A 350 32.34 14.96 5.02
N ALA A 351 32.61 16.03 4.29
CA ALA A 351 31.60 16.75 3.52
C ALA A 351 30.84 15.81 2.55
N PHE A 352 31.57 14.91 1.90
CA PHE A 352 31.00 13.93 0.98
C PHE A 352 30.12 12.91 1.72
N GLY A 353 30.56 12.40 2.88
CA GLY A 353 29.79 11.48 3.71
C GLY A 353 28.47 12.09 4.15
N LEU A 354 28.52 13.29 4.74
CA LEU A 354 27.34 14.03 5.19
C LEU A 354 26.33 14.28 4.05
N ILE A 355 26.82 14.72 2.87
CA ILE A 355 25.95 14.95 1.70
C ILE A 355 25.29 13.66 1.23
N ILE A 356 26.05 12.58 1.06
CA ILE A 356 25.51 11.31 0.55
C ILE A 356 24.50 10.72 1.54
N VAL A 357 24.87 10.56 2.82
CA VAL A 357 23.97 9.99 3.84
C VAL A 357 22.72 10.85 3.96
N GLY A 358 22.87 12.17 3.95
CA GLY A 358 21.77 13.12 3.99
C GLY A 358 20.79 12.97 2.82
N ILE A 359 21.29 12.94 1.58
CA ILE A 359 20.46 12.79 0.37
C ILE A 359 19.73 11.44 0.38
N PHE A 360 20.44 10.34 0.64
CA PHE A 360 19.84 9.00 0.62
C PHE A 360 18.81 8.83 1.74
N ASN A 361 19.04 9.39 2.94
CA ASN A 361 18.02 9.37 4.00
C ASN A 361 16.82 10.27 3.67
N SER A 362 17.00 11.41 3.00
CA SER A 362 15.87 12.21 2.49
C SER A 362 15.02 11.43 1.48
N ILE A 363 15.65 10.76 0.52
CA ILE A 363 14.95 9.93 -0.48
C ILE A 363 14.22 8.78 0.21
N SER A 364 14.92 8.03 1.06
CA SER A 364 14.35 6.88 1.79
C SER A 364 13.18 7.30 2.67
N SER A 365 13.29 8.45 3.34
CA SER A 365 12.21 9.03 4.13
C SER A 365 10.98 9.35 3.29
N GLY A 366 11.14 9.93 2.09
CA GLY A 366 9.98 10.28 1.26
C GLY A 366 9.27 9.05 0.70
N LEU A 367 10.04 8.03 0.28
CA LEU A 367 9.49 6.73 -0.13
C LEU A 367 8.73 6.07 1.02
N LEU A 368 9.30 6.03 2.23
CA LEU A 368 8.68 5.40 3.38
C LEU A 368 7.47 6.17 3.92
N ILE A 369 7.49 7.50 3.91
CA ILE A 369 6.32 8.31 4.31
C ILE A 369 5.14 8.00 3.38
N TYR A 370 5.38 7.98 2.07
CA TYR A 370 4.33 7.66 1.12
C TYR A 370 3.81 6.25 1.34
N ALA A 371 4.69 5.24 1.35
CA ALA A 371 4.29 3.86 1.51
C ALA A 371 3.56 3.63 2.84
N ALA A 372 4.05 4.19 3.95
CA ALA A 372 3.46 3.98 5.26
C ALA A 372 2.12 4.71 5.45
N LEU A 373 1.96 5.93 4.92
CA LEU A 373 0.73 6.71 5.07
C LEU A 373 -0.33 6.39 4.02
N VAL A 374 0.08 6.26 2.75
CA VAL A 374 -0.83 6.06 1.61
C VAL A 374 -1.10 4.57 1.43
N ASP A 375 -0.07 3.76 1.24
CA ASP A 375 -0.28 2.34 0.88
C ASP A 375 -0.63 1.46 2.07
N LEU A 376 -0.19 1.82 3.27
CA LEU A 376 -0.43 1.01 4.47
C LEU A 376 -1.53 1.58 5.36
N LEU A 377 -1.38 2.82 5.84
CA LEU A 377 -2.32 3.38 6.83
C LEU A 377 -3.69 3.65 6.23
N ALA A 378 -3.77 4.29 5.06
CA ALA A 378 -5.05 4.58 4.42
C ALA A 378 -5.73 3.27 3.99
N GLU A 379 -4.99 2.33 3.38
CA GLU A 379 -5.54 1.04 2.98
C GLU A 379 -6.02 0.20 4.17
N ASP A 380 -5.30 0.19 5.30
CA ASP A 380 -5.68 -0.63 6.47
C ASP A 380 -6.92 -0.09 7.21
N PHE A 381 -7.17 1.23 7.21
CA PHE A 381 -8.22 1.84 8.04
C PHE A 381 -9.37 2.48 7.25
N LEU A 382 -9.08 3.04 6.07
CA LEU A 382 -9.99 3.88 5.27
C LEU A 382 -10.51 3.18 4.02
N SER A 383 -9.94 2.04 3.61
CA SER A 383 -10.44 1.23 2.48
C SER A 383 -11.87 0.72 2.72
N GLU A 384 -12.57 0.42 1.62
CA GLU A 384 -13.91 -0.17 1.66
C GLU A 384 -13.87 -1.55 2.33
N GLU A 385 -12.85 -2.36 2.04
CA GLU A 385 -12.64 -3.68 2.65
C GLU A 385 -12.52 -3.58 4.18
N SER A 386 -11.78 -2.58 4.70
CA SER A 386 -11.67 -2.34 6.14
C SER A 386 -13.01 -1.93 6.77
N ARG A 387 -13.92 -1.30 6.03
CA ARG A 387 -15.25 -0.91 6.54
C ARG A 387 -16.19 -2.10 6.64
N GLU A 388 -16.04 -3.09 5.77
CA GLU A 388 -16.87 -4.30 5.77
C GLU A 388 -16.34 -5.37 6.72
N THR A 389 -15.01 -5.50 6.84
CA THR A 389 -14.37 -6.58 7.62
C THR A 389 -14.13 -6.24 9.09
N MET A 390 -13.97 -4.96 9.47
CA MET A 390 -13.57 -4.58 10.83
C MET A 390 -14.65 -3.81 11.61
N THR A 391 -14.92 -4.29 12.83
CA THR A 391 -15.76 -3.54 13.80
C THR A 391 -15.03 -2.31 14.36
N MET A 392 -15.78 -1.30 14.81
CA MET A 392 -15.20 -0.10 15.42
C MET A 392 -14.32 -0.37 16.64
N LYS A 393 -14.58 -1.46 17.38
CA LYS A 393 -13.73 -1.90 18.50
C LYS A 393 -12.37 -2.41 17.99
N GLN A 394 -12.37 -3.24 16.94
CA GLN A 394 -11.13 -3.73 16.33
C GLN A 394 -10.31 -2.60 15.71
N LYS A 395 -10.95 -1.61 15.06
CA LYS A 395 -10.25 -0.42 14.54
C LYS A 395 -9.54 0.36 15.65
N LYS A 396 -10.18 0.55 16.81
CA LYS A 396 -9.52 1.20 17.97
C LYS A 396 -8.34 0.39 18.48
N ILE A 397 -8.48 -0.94 18.59
CA ILE A 397 -7.40 -1.82 19.04
C ILE A 397 -6.23 -1.81 18.03
N ALA A 398 -6.50 -1.87 16.73
CA ALA A 398 -5.50 -1.75 15.67
C ALA A 398 -4.76 -0.42 15.77
N PHE A 399 -5.49 0.68 15.96
CA PHE A 399 -4.90 2.00 16.10
C PHE A 399 -4.03 2.11 17.36
N CYS A 400 -4.43 1.50 18.49
CA CYS A 400 -3.57 1.40 19.66
C CYS A 400 -2.28 0.63 19.39
N TRP A 401 -2.33 -0.51 18.67
CA TRP A 401 -1.12 -1.24 18.27
C TRP A 401 -0.22 -0.41 17.36
N LEU A 402 -0.79 0.33 16.43
CA LEU A 402 -0.07 1.26 15.57
C LEU A 402 0.65 2.34 16.38
N LEU A 403 -0.03 2.98 17.33
CA LEU A 403 0.60 3.97 18.20
C LEU A 403 1.69 3.37 19.08
N LEU A 404 1.51 2.15 19.58
CA LEU A 404 2.54 1.44 20.33
C LEU A 404 3.78 1.12 19.48
N GLY A 405 3.58 0.75 18.21
CA GLY A 405 4.68 0.55 17.27
C GLY A 405 5.45 1.84 17.00
N ALA A 406 4.73 2.93 16.74
CA ALA A 406 5.35 4.24 16.54
C ALA A 406 6.11 4.71 17.79
N ALA A 407 5.51 4.58 18.99
CA ALA A 407 6.15 4.96 20.24
C ALA A 407 7.38 4.10 20.53
N GLY A 408 7.29 2.78 20.33
CA GLY A 408 8.40 1.85 20.53
C GLY A 408 9.58 2.20 19.63
N MET A 409 9.32 2.43 18.34
CA MET A 409 10.36 2.81 17.38
C MET A 409 10.97 4.18 17.69
N SER A 410 10.16 5.17 18.08
CA SER A 410 10.66 6.50 18.48
C SER A 410 11.55 6.45 19.73
N ILE A 411 11.22 5.60 20.70
CA ILE A 411 12.05 5.42 21.90
C ILE A 411 13.37 4.76 21.51
N VAL A 412 13.33 3.69 20.72
CA VAL A 412 14.55 3.00 20.28
C VAL A 412 15.43 3.91 19.43
N GLY A 413 14.83 4.65 18.49
CA GLY A 413 15.50 5.65 17.65
C GLY A 413 16.03 6.87 18.40
N ALA A 414 15.71 7.06 19.68
CA ALA A 414 16.37 8.07 20.51
C ALA A 414 17.73 7.59 21.05
N PHE A 415 17.97 6.28 21.05
CA PHE A 415 19.21 5.65 21.52
C PHE A 415 20.03 5.00 20.38
N ALA A 416 19.44 4.88 19.19
CA ALA A 416 20.04 4.41 17.95
C ALA A 416 20.34 5.59 17.04
#